data_AF-A0A3N2KAY8-F1
#
_entry.id   AF-A0A3N2KAY8-F1
#
_cell.length_a   1.000
_cell.length_b   1.000
_cell.length_c   1.000
_cell.angle_alpha   90.00
_cell.angle_beta   90.00
_cell.angle_gamma   90.00
#
_symmetry.space_group_name_H-M   'P 1'
#
loop_
_entity.id
_entity.type
_entity.pdbx_description
1 polymer ?
#
loop_
_entity_poly.entity_id
_entity_poly.type
_entity_poly.pdbx_seq_one_letter_code
_entity_poly.pdbx_strand_id
1 'polypeptide(L)' 'MKKSEIISLTEYGCGLTIDANKFAYSEVRTMARQTRNSGGSLTIRNADIFSFSEIKMICEEGRGHITFADLRCD' A
#
# COMPACT_ATOMS: atom_id res chain seq x y z
N MET A 1 -11.43 11.49 -4.65
CA MET A 1 -11.39 11.08 -3.24
C MET A 1 -10.35 11.91 -2.51
N LYS A 2 -10.70 12.38 -1.32
CA LYS A 2 -9.76 13.04 -0.41
C LYS A 2 -8.88 11.97 0.25
N LYS A 3 -7.63 12.29 0.56
CA LYS A 3 -6.67 11.36 1.17
C LYS A 3 -7.19 10.73 2.48
N SER A 4 -7.99 11.48 3.25
CA SER A 4 -8.63 11.00 4.48
C SER A 4 -9.62 9.85 4.25
N GLU A 5 -10.33 9.82 3.12
CA GLU A 5 -11.32 8.78 2.82
C GLU A 5 -10.65 7.44 2.48
N ILE A 6 -9.45 7.50 1.91
CA ILE A 6 -8.66 6.32 1.53
C ILE A 6 -8.18 5.56 2.77
N ILE A 7 -7.74 6.31 3.78
CA ILE A 7 -7.32 5.76 5.08
C ILE A 7 -8.49 5.07 5.78
N SER A 8 -9.68 5.71 5.79
CA SER A 8 -10.87 5.09 6.37
C SER A 8 -11.24 3.78 5.68
N LEU A 9 -11.14 3.70 4.35
CA LEU A 9 -11.44 2.45 3.62
C LEU A 9 -10.48 1.31 3.96
N THR A 10 -9.20 1.60 4.22
CA THR A 10 -8.25 0.58 4.69
C THR A 10 -8.57 0.07 6.09
N GLU A 11 -9.30 0.81 6.91
CA GLU A 11 -9.71 0.38 8.26
C GLU A 11 -10.88 -0.62 8.24
N TYR A 12 -11.68 -0.64 7.17
CA TYR A 12 -12.84 -1.52 7.04
C TYR A 12 -12.55 -2.87 6.37
N GLY A 13 -11.28 -3.21 6.13
CA GLY A 13 -10.90 -4.49 5.53
C GLY A 13 -11.23 -4.58 4.03
N CYS A 14 -11.46 -3.44 3.37
CA CYS A 14 -11.73 -3.40 1.94
C CYS A 14 -10.44 -3.60 1.13
N GLY A 15 -10.61 -4.10 -0.10
CA GLY A 15 -9.56 -4.05 -1.12
C GLY A 15 -9.42 -2.62 -1.64
N LEU A 16 -8.22 -2.05 -1.52
CA LEU A 16 -7.91 -0.69 -1.97
C LEU A 16 -6.84 -0.75 -3.06
N THR A 17 -6.99 0.07 -4.10
CA THR A 17 -5.92 0.31 -5.09
C THR A 17 -5.48 1.76 -5.03
N ILE A 18 -4.17 2.00 -4.88
CA ILE A 18 -3.56 3.33 -4.88
C ILE A 18 -2.51 3.46 -5.98
N ASP A 19 -2.23 4.70 -6.36
CA ASP A 19 -1.14 5.08 -7.26
C ASP A 19 -0.02 5.71 -6.42
N ALA A 20 1.14 5.06 -6.36
CA ALA A 20 2.25 5.47 -5.50
C ALA A 20 2.71 6.91 -5.77
N ASN A 21 2.60 7.40 -7.00
CA ASN A 21 2.97 8.78 -7.37
C ASN A 21 2.15 9.86 -6.65
N LYS A 22 1.01 9.50 -6.06
CA LYS A 22 0.08 10.43 -5.39
C LYS A 22 0.25 10.46 -3.87
N PHE A 23 1.12 9.61 -3.33
CA PHE A 23 1.30 9.44 -1.90
C PHE A 23 2.77 9.47 -1.53
N ALA A 24 3.08 10.10 -0.40
CA ALA A 24 4.40 9.98 0.18
C ALA A 24 4.63 8.54 0.67
N TYR A 25 5.89 8.10 0.65
CA TYR A 25 6.28 6.78 1.16
C TYR A 25 5.74 6.48 2.57
N SER A 26 5.74 7.47 3.47
CA SER A 26 5.18 7.34 4.82
C SER A 26 3.66 7.12 4.85
N GLU A 27 2.92 7.69 3.90
CA GLU A 27 1.48 7.49 3.76
C GLU A 27 1.19 6.05 3.29
N VAL A 28 1.93 5.56 2.29
CA VAL A 28 1.82 4.19 1.78
C VAL A 28 2.12 3.16 2.87
N ARG A 29 3.16 3.39 3.67
CA ARG A 29 3.47 2.58 4.86
C ARG A 29 2.35 2.54 5.88
N THR A 30 1.72 3.69 6.13
CA THR A 30 0.60 3.77 7.07
C THR A 30 -0.59 2.96 6.58
N MET A 31 -0.92 3.08 5.29
CA MET A 31 -1.97 2.28 4.66
C MET A 31 -1.65 0.78 4.73
N ALA A 32 -0.40 0.39 4.44
CA ALA A 32 0.02 -1.01 4.52
C ALA A 32 -0.19 -1.61 5.94
N ARG A 33 0.21 -0.88 6.99
CA ARG A 33 -0.03 -1.29 8.39
C ARG A 33 -1.53 -1.40 8.71
N GLN A 34 -2.34 -0.46 8.24
CA GLN A 34 -3.78 -0.46 8.49
C GLN A 34 -4.48 -1.61 7.77
N THR A 35 -4.14 -1.86 6.50
CA THR A 35 -4.65 -2.98 5.72
C THR A 35 -4.37 -4.32 6.39
N ARG A 36 -3.16 -4.51 6.96
CA ARG A 36 -2.86 -5.69 7.76
C ARG A 36 -3.78 -5.85 8.96
N ASN A 37 -4.00 -4.77 9.71
CA ASN A 37 -4.79 -4.81 10.94
C ASN A 37 -6.28 -5.04 10.68
N SER A 38 -6.80 -4.58 9.54
CA SER A 38 -8.20 -4.71 9.16
C SER A 38 -8.51 -6.00 8.39
N GLY A 39 -7.48 -6.73 7.93
CA GLY A 39 -7.63 -7.92 7.10
C GLY A 39 -7.96 -7.63 5.63
N GLY A 40 -7.84 -6.37 5.19
CA GLY A 40 -8.08 -5.97 3.81
C GLY A 40 -6.94 -6.32 2.86
N SER A 41 -6.96 -5.73 1.66
CA SER A 41 -5.83 -5.81 0.72
C SER A 41 -5.48 -4.43 0.14
N LEU A 42 -4.21 -4.20 -0.12
CA LEU A 42 -3.70 -2.97 -0.70
C LEU A 42 -2.92 -3.30 -1.96
N THR A 43 -3.46 -2.84 -3.09
CA THR A 43 -2.80 -2.90 -4.39
C THR A 43 -2.14 -1.56 -4.68
N ILE A 44 -0.84 -1.58 -4.94
CA ILE A 44 -0.02 -0.39 -5.20
C ILE A 44 0.40 -0.41 -6.67
N ARG A 45 0.03 0.65 -7.40
CA ARG A 45 0.46 0.90 -8.79
C ARG A 45 1.62 1.87 -8.85
N ASN A 46 2.40 1.81 -9.93
CA ASN A 46 3.57 2.64 -10.20
C ASN A 46 4.58 2.63 -9.04
N ALA A 47 4.83 1.44 -8.48
CA ALA A 47 5.69 1.27 -7.31
C ALA A 47 7.19 1.30 -7.63
N ASP A 48 7.54 1.45 -8.91
CA ASP A 48 8.91 1.65 -9.42
C ASP A 48 9.57 2.92 -8.87
N ILE A 49 8.78 3.87 -8.35
CA ILE A 49 9.29 5.04 -7.65
C ILE A 49 9.97 4.73 -6.31
N PHE A 50 9.67 3.57 -5.72
CA PHE A 50 10.25 3.15 -4.46
C PHE A 50 11.50 2.32 -4.69
N SER A 51 12.52 2.57 -3.88
CA SER A 51 13.71 1.71 -3.83
C SER A 51 13.34 0.31 -3.33
N PHE A 52 14.19 -0.68 -3.64
CA PHE A 52 14.01 -2.05 -3.15
C PHE A 52 13.86 -2.12 -1.61
N SER A 53 14.63 -1.32 -0.88
CA SER A 53 14.53 -1.24 0.59
C SER A 53 13.18 -0.71 1.06
N GLU A 54 12.60 0.24 0.34
CA GLU A 54 11.29 0.82 0.66
C GLU A 54 10.17 -0.17 0.34
N ILE A 55 10.24 -0.85 -0.81
CA ILE A 55 9.33 -1.94 -1.17
C ILE A 55 9.37 -3.03 -0.10
N LYS A 56 10.57 -3.45 0.31
CA LYS A 56 10.75 -4.46 1.36
C LYS A 56 10.09 -4.02 2.67
N MET A 57 10.27 -2.77 3.09
CA MET A 57 9.64 -2.23 4.30
C MET A 57 8.11 -2.21 4.19
N ILE A 58 7.55 -1.79 3.05
CA ILE A 58 6.09 -1.82 2.80
C ILE A 58 5.57 -3.26 2.92
N CYS A 59 6.28 -4.23 2.34
CA CYS A 59 5.96 -5.66 2.47
C CYS A 59 6.03 -6.15 3.91
N GLU A 60 7.05 -5.77 4.68
CA GLU A 60 7.19 -6.17 6.09
C GLU A 60 6.05 -5.65 6.95
N GLU A 61 5.58 -4.43 6.66
CA GLU A 61 4.50 -3.77 7.39
C GLU A 61 3.12 -4.31 7.04
N GLY A 62 2.80 -4.41 5.75
CA GLY A 62 1.51 -4.90 5.28
C GLY A 62 1.39 -6.42 5.22
N ARG A 63 2.52 -7.14 5.20
CA ARG A 63 2.60 -8.59 5.01
C ARG A 63 1.85 -9.03 3.75
N GLY A 64 1.40 -10.28 3.67
CA GLY A 64 0.71 -10.86 2.51
C GLY A 64 -0.59 -10.17 2.04
N HIS A 65 -0.91 -8.98 2.57
CA HIS A 65 -2.01 -8.13 2.16
C HIS A 65 -1.60 -7.08 1.11
N ILE A 66 -0.31 -6.98 0.77
CA ILE A 66 0.19 -6.03 -0.22
C ILE A 66 0.39 -6.72 -1.56
N THR A 67 -0.12 -6.09 -2.62
CA THR A 67 0.13 -6.48 -4.01
C THR A 67 0.71 -5.28 -4.75
N PHE A 68 1.78 -5.47 -5.50
CA PHE A 68 2.30 -4.46 -6.40
C PHE A 68 1.89 -4.83 -7.82
N ALA A 69 1.10 -3.97 -8.47
CA ALA A 69 0.48 -4.30 -9.75
C ALA A 69 1.48 -4.33 -10.91
N ASP A 70 2.53 -3.50 -10.81
CA ASP A 70 3.42 -3.19 -11.94
C ASP A 70 4.87 -3.68 -11.72
N LEU A 71 5.17 -4.24 -10.54
CA LEU A 71 6.48 -4.80 -10.24
C LEU A 71 6.60 -6.21 -10.85
N ARG A 72 7.52 -6.36 -11.81
CA ARG A 72 7.99 -7.66 -12.26
C ARG A 72 9.17 -8.07 -11.38
N CYS A 73 9.05 -9.21 -10.71
CA CYS A 73 10.21 -9.86 -10.11
C CYS A 73 10.92 -10.59 -11.23
N ASP A 74 11.97 -9.97 -11.76
CA ASP A 74 12.91 -10.62 -12.69
C ASP A 74 13.79 -11.64 -11.96
#